data_AF-D3AP83-F1
#
_entry.id   AF-D3AP83-F1
#
_cell.length_a   1.000
_cell.length_b   1.000
_cell.length_c   1.000
_cell.angle_alpha   90.00
_cell.angle_beta   90.00
_cell.angle_gamma   90.00
#
_symmetry.space_group_name_H-M   'P 1'
#
loop_
_entity.id
_entity.type
_entity.pdbx_description
1 polymer ?
#
loop_
_entity_poly.entity_id
_entity_poly.type
_entity_poly.pdbx_seq_one_letter_code
_entity_poly.pdbx_strand_id
1 'polypeptide(L)'
;MMFEHKSVLLYEAIDSLNVKPDGIYVDGTLGGGGHALEVCRRLGEYGRLIGIDQDADAIAAASERLRDYEDRVTIVRSNYEEIQSVLKDLGIEKADGIYLDLGVSSYQLDTPERGFTYREEDAPLDMRMDQRNTRTAADIVNTYSEFDLYRIIRDYGEDKFAKNIAK
;
A
#
# COMPACT_ATOMS: atom_id res chain seq x y z
N MET A 1 17.09 5.08 -5.45
CA MET A 1 17.42 5.09 -4.00
C MET A 1 16.99 3.77 -3.40
N MET A 2 17.73 3.26 -2.41
CA MET A 2 17.38 2.02 -1.71
C MET A 2 16.15 2.27 -0.82
N PHE A 3 15.16 1.38 -0.83
CA PHE A 3 13.91 1.54 -0.07
C PHE A 3 14.17 1.40 1.44
N GLU A 4 14.58 2.46 2.12
CA GLU A 4 14.72 2.50 3.58
C GLU A 4 13.38 2.87 4.23
N HIS A 5 12.55 1.85 4.48
CA HIS A 5 11.29 2.01 5.21
C HIS A 5 11.28 1.11 6.44
N LYS A 6 11.04 1.72 7.60
CA LYS A 6 10.82 1.01 8.87
C LYS A 6 9.32 0.89 9.09
N SER A 7 8.83 -0.34 9.12
CA SER A 7 7.43 -0.66 9.41
C SER A 7 6.98 -0.06 10.75
N VAL A 8 5.83 0.61 10.72
CA VAL A 8 5.17 1.17 11.91
C VAL A 8 4.58 0.03 12.74
N LEU A 9 4.77 0.07 14.07
CA LEU A 9 4.26 -0.94 15.01
C LEU A 9 4.55 -2.39 14.55
N LEU A 10 5.75 -2.63 14.01
CA LEU A 10 6.11 -3.91 13.37
C LEU A 10 5.81 -5.12 14.26
N TYR A 11 6.28 -5.10 15.51
CA TYR A 11 6.11 -6.24 16.40
C TYR A 11 4.67 -6.34 16.90
N GLU A 12 4.05 -5.22 17.29
CA GLU A 12 2.68 -5.22 17.79
C GLU A 12 1.68 -5.73 16.74
N ALA A 13 1.85 -5.34 15.47
CA ALA A 13 1.01 -5.78 14.36
C ALA A 13 1.19 -7.28 14.09
N ILE A 14 2.43 -7.76 13.96
CA ILE A 14 2.69 -9.18 13.62
C ILE A 14 2.46 -10.12 14.79
N ASP A 15 2.70 -9.68 16.03
CA ASP A 15 2.39 -10.46 17.22
C ASP A 15 0.87 -10.65 17.38
N SER A 16 0.08 -9.61 17.09
CA SER A 16 -1.40 -9.68 17.12
C SER A 16 -1.97 -10.59 16.03
N LEU A 17 -1.23 -10.79 14.93
CA LEU A 17 -1.60 -11.71 13.85
C LEU A 17 -1.52 -13.19 14.28
N ASN A 18 -0.83 -13.49 15.38
CA ASN A 18 -0.65 -14.84 15.94
C ASN A 18 -0.20 -15.84 14.85
N VAL A 19 0.92 -15.52 14.20
CA VAL A 19 1.43 -16.27 13.05
C VAL A 19 1.69 -17.74 13.42
N LYS A 20 1.05 -18.64 12.68
CA LYS A 20 1.25 -20.09 12.73
C LYS A 20 2.22 -20.49 11.63
N PRO A 21 3.16 -21.41 11.88
CA PRO A 21 4.15 -21.82 10.89
C PRO A 21 3.54 -22.25 9.55
N ASP A 22 2.46 -23.02 9.56
CA ASP A 22 1.84 -23.57 8.35
C ASP A 22 0.59 -22.79 7.90
N GLY A 23 0.42 -21.55 8.41
CA GLY A 23 -0.73 -20.70 8.10
C GLY A 23 -0.60 -19.96 6.77
N ILE A 24 -1.73 -19.46 6.27
CA ILE A 24 -1.80 -18.61 5.07
C ILE A 24 -2.14 -17.18 5.48
N TYR A 25 -1.29 -16.22 5.15
CA TYR A 25 -1.45 -14.82 5.52
C TYR A 25 -1.55 -13.92 4.31
N VAL A 26 -2.28 -12.81 4.47
CA VAL A 26 -2.40 -11.76 3.45
C VAL A 26 -1.88 -10.44 4.00
N ASP A 27 -0.90 -9.87 3.30
CA ASP A 27 -0.52 -8.47 3.42
C ASP A 27 -1.23 -7.71 2.30
N GLY A 28 -2.27 -6.93 2.63
CA GLY A 28 -3.00 -6.16 1.61
C GLY A 28 -2.34 -4.83 1.23
N THR A 29 -1.24 -4.47 1.88
CA THR A 29 -0.54 -3.19 1.69
C THR A 29 0.96 -3.45 1.73
N LEU A 30 1.41 -4.36 0.85
CA LEU A 30 2.75 -4.96 0.91
C LEU A 30 3.85 -3.90 1.04
N GLY A 31 3.70 -2.76 0.35
CA GLY A 31 4.64 -1.66 0.41
C GLY A 31 6.06 -2.14 0.11
N GLY A 32 7.02 -1.77 0.95
CA GLY A 32 8.39 -2.30 0.84
C GLY A 32 8.56 -3.75 1.30
N GLY A 33 7.56 -4.39 1.91
CA GLY A 33 7.64 -5.74 2.45
C GLY A 33 8.25 -5.84 3.86
N GLY A 34 8.14 -4.78 4.67
CA GLY A 34 8.71 -4.76 6.02
C GLY A 34 7.97 -5.68 7.01
N HIS A 35 6.64 -5.56 7.08
CA HIS A 35 5.79 -6.47 7.86
C HIS A 35 5.79 -7.88 7.26
N ALA A 36 5.70 -7.98 5.93
CA ALA A 36 5.78 -9.24 5.20
C ALA A 36 7.03 -10.05 5.55
N LEU A 37 8.21 -9.41 5.61
CA LEU A 37 9.46 -10.08 5.98
C LEU A 37 9.39 -10.68 7.39
N GLU A 38 8.77 -9.97 8.34
CA GLU A 38 8.61 -10.44 9.72
C GLU A 38 7.60 -11.59 9.83
N VAL A 39 6.54 -11.58 9.01
CA VAL A 39 5.65 -12.74 8.87
C VAL A 39 6.42 -13.94 8.30
N CYS A 40 7.14 -13.77 7.20
CA CYS A 40 7.90 -14.83 6.54
C CYS A 40 8.93 -15.50 7.45
N ARG A 41 9.56 -14.74 8.36
CA ARG A 41 10.48 -15.28 9.38
C ARG A 41 9.83 -16.27 10.35
N ARG A 42 8.51 -16.18 10.51
CA ARG A 42 7.72 -17.02 11.43
C ARG A 42 7.01 -18.17 10.71
N LEU A 43 7.00 -18.17 9.38
CA LEU A 43 6.44 -19.24 8.57
C LEU A 43 7.38 -20.45 8.48
N GLY A 44 6.79 -21.63 8.56
CA GLY A 44 7.43 -22.92 8.28
C GLY A 44 7.51 -23.19 6.78
N GLU A 45 7.79 -24.44 6.42
CA GLU A 45 7.90 -24.91 5.04
C GLU A 45 6.56 -24.88 4.29
N TYR A 46 5.44 -25.08 5.00
CA TYR A 46 4.09 -25.11 4.40
C TYR A 46 3.34 -23.79 4.54
N GLY A 47 3.91 -22.81 5.25
CA GLY A 47 3.32 -21.49 5.42
C GLY A 47 3.36 -20.68 4.14
N ARG A 48 2.38 -19.80 3.94
CA ARG A 48 2.32 -18.92 2.76
C ARG A 48 1.99 -17.49 3.13
N LEU A 49 2.61 -16.56 2.41
CA LEU A 49 2.25 -15.14 2.46
C LEU A 49 1.83 -14.66 1.07
N ILE A 50 0.69 -13.99 0.99
CA ILE A 50 0.19 -13.36 -0.22
C ILE A 50 0.31 -11.86 -0.01
N GLY A 51 1.23 -11.23 -0.73
CA GLY A 51 1.47 -9.79 -0.67
C GLY A 51 0.78 -9.08 -1.83
N ILE A 52 -0.05 -8.09 -1.52
CA ILE A 52 -0.80 -7.31 -2.50
C ILE A 52 -0.39 -5.85 -2.37
N ASP A 53 -0.05 -5.22 -3.49
CA ASP A 53 0.06 -3.77 -3.58
C ASP A 53 -0.30 -3.30 -4.98
N GLN A 54 -0.86 -2.11 -5.09
CA GLN A 54 -1.25 -1.52 -6.36
C GLN A 54 -0.07 -0.78 -7.03
N ASP A 55 0.90 -0.36 -6.23
CA ASP A 55 2.07 0.41 -6.64
C ASP A 55 3.18 -0.49 -7.21
N ALA A 56 3.63 -0.21 -8.44
CA ALA A 56 4.67 -0.99 -9.09
C ALA A 56 6.03 -0.93 -8.36
N ASP A 57 6.34 0.22 -7.76
CA ASP A 57 7.61 0.43 -7.06
C ASP A 57 7.66 -0.37 -5.76
N ALA A 58 6.52 -0.46 -5.06
CA ALA A 58 6.33 -1.31 -3.88
C ALA A 58 6.54 -2.79 -4.24
N ILE A 59 5.88 -3.26 -5.31
CA ILE A 59 6.02 -4.64 -5.81
C ILE A 59 7.50 -4.97 -6.11
N ALA A 60 8.22 -4.07 -6.79
CA ALA A 60 9.63 -4.27 -7.09
C ALA A 60 10.50 -4.32 -5.82
N ALA A 61 10.30 -3.37 -4.89
CA ALA A 61 11.06 -3.31 -3.64
C ALA A 61 10.82 -4.53 -2.75
N ALA A 62 9.56 -4.96 -2.60
CA ALA A 62 9.19 -6.13 -1.82
C ALA A 62 9.71 -7.43 -2.45
N SER A 63 9.68 -7.55 -3.78
CA SER A 63 10.22 -8.71 -4.49
C SER A 63 11.71 -8.92 -4.20
N GLU A 64 12.50 -7.84 -4.20
CA GLU A 64 13.91 -7.93 -3.84
C GLU A 64 14.10 -8.26 -2.35
N ARG A 65 13.33 -7.60 -1.46
CA ARG A 65 13.43 -7.81 -0.02
C ARG A 65 13.06 -9.23 0.43
N LEU A 66 12.10 -9.85 -0.25
CA LEU A 66 11.54 -11.16 0.10
C LEU A 66 12.13 -12.30 -0.74
N ARG A 67 13.21 -12.05 -1.49
CA ARG A 67 13.83 -13.04 -2.38
C ARG A 67 14.19 -14.35 -1.69
N ASP A 68 14.66 -14.30 -0.45
CA ASP A 68 15.01 -15.49 0.35
C ASP A 68 13.79 -16.34 0.78
N TYR A 69 12.57 -15.86 0.50
CA TYR A 69 11.30 -16.50 0.80
C TYR A 69 10.42 -16.69 -0.45
N GLU A 70 11.01 -16.64 -1.65
CA GLU A 70 10.28 -16.75 -2.93
C GLU A 70 9.47 -18.05 -3.08
N ASP A 71 9.86 -19.09 -2.34
CA ASP A 71 9.16 -20.38 -2.26
C ASP A 71 7.82 -20.29 -1.52
N ARG A 72 7.65 -19.29 -0.66
CA ARG A 72 6.51 -19.14 0.27
C ARG A 72 5.71 -17.85 0.05
N VAL A 73 6.28 -16.88 -0.66
CA VAL A 73 5.65 -15.59 -0.93
C VAL A 73 5.06 -15.57 -2.35
N THR A 74 3.81 -15.14 -2.46
CA THR A 74 3.19 -14.79 -3.75
C THR A 74 2.88 -13.29 -3.76
N ILE A 75 3.52 -12.54 -4.64
CA ILE A 75 3.32 -11.09 -4.78
C ILE A 75 2.38 -10.82 -5.96
N VAL A 76 1.32 -10.04 -5.72
CA VAL A 76 0.28 -9.74 -6.70
C VAL A 76 0.09 -8.23 -6.80
N ARG A 77 0.27 -7.67 -8.01
CA ARG A 77 -0.01 -6.26 -8.26
C ARG A 77 -1.50 -6.01 -8.45
N SER A 78 -2.21 -5.78 -7.36
CA SER A 78 -3.65 -5.52 -7.31
C SER A 78 -4.00 -4.51 -6.22
N ASN A 79 -5.26 -4.08 -6.16
CA ASN A 79 -5.77 -3.32 -5.02
C ASN A 79 -6.27 -4.30 -3.94
N TYR A 80 -6.11 -3.98 -2.65
CA TYR A 80 -6.59 -4.85 -1.56
C TYR A 80 -8.11 -5.04 -1.55
N GLU A 81 -8.88 -4.16 -2.21
CA GLU A 81 -10.32 -4.37 -2.39
C GLU A 81 -10.61 -5.68 -3.15
N GLU A 82 -9.63 -6.15 -3.92
CA GLU A 82 -9.66 -7.38 -4.71
C GLU A 82 -9.06 -8.59 -3.97
N ILE A 83 -8.84 -8.53 -2.65
CA ILE A 83 -8.30 -9.68 -1.88
C ILE A 83 -9.07 -10.97 -2.16
N GLN A 84 -10.41 -10.91 -2.22
CA GLN A 84 -11.23 -12.09 -2.43
C GLN A 84 -11.02 -12.72 -3.82
N SER A 85 -10.93 -11.90 -4.87
CA SER A 85 -10.71 -12.38 -6.24
C SER A 85 -9.28 -12.92 -6.39
N VAL A 86 -8.29 -12.22 -5.83
CA VAL A 86 -6.88 -12.67 -5.81
C VAL A 86 -6.73 -14.02 -5.13
N LEU A 87 -7.30 -14.22 -3.94
CA LEU A 87 -7.22 -15.50 -3.23
C LEU A 87 -7.90 -16.63 -4.01
N LYS A 88 -9.05 -16.36 -4.61
CA LYS A 88 -9.77 -17.33 -5.44
C LYS A 88 -8.93 -17.76 -6.64
N ASP A 89 -8.30 -16.83 -7.34
CA ASP A 89 -7.47 -17.12 -8.52
C ASP A 89 -6.21 -17.92 -8.15
N LEU A 90 -5.71 -17.76 -6.92
CA LEU A 90 -4.63 -18.56 -6.36
C LEU A 90 -5.08 -19.92 -5.79
N GLY A 91 -6.37 -20.24 -5.87
CA GLY A 91 -6.93 -21.48 -5.32
C GLY A 91 -6.94 -21.54 -3.79
N ILE A 92 -6.95 -20.38 -3.12
CA ILE A 92 -6.94 -20.25 -1.66
C ILE A 92 -8.36 -19.93 -1.19
N GLU A 93 -8.95 -20.85 -0.42
CA GLU A 93 -10.30 -20.65 0.12
C GLU A 93 -10.33 -19.79 1.38
N LYS A 94 -9.26 -19.82 2.20
CA LYS A 94 -9.19 -19.16 3.51
C LYS A 94 -7.78 -18.69 3.82
N ALA A 95 -7.69 -17.54 4.48
CA ALA A 95 -6.49 -17.04 5.13
C ALA A 95 -6.64 -17.18 6.66
N ASP A 96 -5.54 -17.53 7.34
CA ASP A 96 -5.44 -17.55 8.80
C ASP A 96 -5.33 -16.13 9.39
N GLY A 97 -4.84 -15.16 8.60
CA GLY A 97 -4.76 -13.77 9.02
C GLY A 97 -4.61 -12.82 7.84
N ILE A 98 -5.17 -11.63 7.98
CA ILE A 98 -5.09 -10.54 7.00
C ILE A 98 -4.73 -9.27 7.78
N TYR A 99 -3.78 -8.50 7.28
CA TYR A 99 -3.47 -7.18 7.83
C TYR A 99 -3.36 -6.12 6.73
N LEU A 100 -3.60 -4.87 7.13
CA LEU A 100 -3.54 -3.68 6.30
C LEU A 100 -2.84 -2.58 7.10
N ASP A 101 -1.73 -2.08 6.58
CA ASP A 101 -1.04 -0.87 7.04
C ASP A 101 -1.46 0.29 6.12
N LEU A 102 -2.51 1.00 6.53
CA LEU A 102 -3.13 2.04 5.71
C LEU A 102 -2.32 3.33 5.78
N GLY A 103 -1.91 3.82 4.62
CA GLY A 103 -1.21 5.09 4.51
C GLY A 103 -0.43 5.19 3.21
N VAL A 104 0.47 6.17 3.17
CA VAL A 104 1.47 6.32 2.11
C VAL A 104 2.81 5.77 2.60
N SER A 105 3.60 5.19 1.69
CA SER A 105 4.96 4.76 1.99
C SER A 105 5.92 5.96 2.04
N SER A 106 7.01 5.82 2.78
CA SER A 106 8.09 6.82 2.79
C SER A 106 8.61 7.08 1.37
N TYR A 107 8.76 6.03 0.56
CA TYR A 107 9.17 6.14 -0.83
C TYR A 107 8.26 7.05 -1.67
N GLN A 108 6.93 6.97 -1.48
CA GLN A 108 5.98 7.84 -2.18
C GLN A 108 6.13 9.31 -1.78
N LEU A 109 6.47 9.59 -0.52
CA LEU A 109 6.72 10.96 -0.02
C LEU A 109 8.11 11.48 -0.42
N ASP A 110 9.12 10.62 -0.46
CA ASP A 110 10.52 10.97 -0.72
C ASP A 110 10.88 10.95 -2.21
N THR A 111 9.94 10.55 -3.08
CA THR A 111 10.09 10.56 -4.55
C THR A 111 9.24 11.69 -5.14
N PRO A 112 9.82 12.86 -5.43
CA PRO A 112 9.07 14.05 -5.83
C PRO A 112 8.18 13.82 -7.05
N GLU A 113 8.62 13.00 -7.99
CA GLU A 113 7.91 12.66 -9.22
C GLU A 113 6.57 11.94 -8.98
N ARG A 114 6.36 11.39 -7.78
CA ARG A 114 5.09 10.76 -7.38
C ARG A 114 4.03 11.77 -6.94
N GLY A 115 4.43 13.00 -6.62
CA GLY A 115 3.50 14.10 -6.35
C GLY A 115 2.80 14.08 -4.99
N PHE A 116 3.22 13.22 -4.05
CA PHE A 116 2.65 13.19 -2.69
C PHE A 116 3.25 14.24 -1.74
N THR A 117 4.43 14.77 -2.07
CA THR A 117 5.12 15.77 -1.25
C THR A 117 4.73 17.19 -1.64
N TYR A 118 4.60 18.05 -0.64
CA TYR A 118 4.45 19.50 -0.81
C TYR A 118 5.76 20.25 -0.53
N ARG A 119 6.86 19.53 -0.25
CA ARG A 119 8.15 20.12 0.14
C ARG A 119 9.02 20.52 -1.06
N GLU A 120 8.71 19.98 -2.24
CA GLU A 120 9.43 20.22 -3.48
C GLU A 120 8.61 21.14 -4.38
N GLU A 121 9.21 22.23 -4.85
CA GLU A 121 8.49 23.28 -5.59
C GLU A 121 7.97 22.80 -6.96
N ASP A 122 8.71 21.91 -7.64
CA ASP A 122 8.43 21.48 -9.02
C ASP A 122 7.89 20.03 -9.11
N ALA A 123 7.36 19.49 -8.02
CA ALA A 123 6.75 18.15 -8.03
C ALA A 123 5.44 18.13 -8.86
N PRO A 124 5.23 17.14 -9.75
CA PRO A 124 3.97 17.02 -10.48
C PRO A 124 2.82 16.69 -9.53
N LEU A 125 1.63 17.24 -9.78
CA LEU A 125 0.43 16.94 -8.99
C LEU A 125 -0.22 15.60 -9.44
N ASP A 126 0.49 14.49 -9.25
CA ASP A 126 0.04 13.14 -9.64
C ASP A 126 -0.78 12.47 -8.53
N MET A 127 -0.13 12.08 -7.42
CA MET A 127 -0.71 11.41 -6.25
C MET A 127 -1.36 10.04 -6.50
N ARG A 128 -1.18 9.42 -7.68
CA ARG A 128 -1.62 8.03 -7.89
C ARG A 128 -0.62 7.07 -7.25
N MET A 129 -1.13 6.18 -6.39
CA MET A 129 -0.37 5.00 -5.95
C MET A 129 -0.18 4.03 -7.11
N ASP A 130 -1.24 3.78 -7.88
CA ASP A 130 -1.20 2.97 -9.09
C ASP A 130 -1.33 3.83 -10.35
N GLN A 131 -0.21 3.96 -11.06
CA GLN A 131 -0.10 4.73 -12.30
C GLN A 131 -0.79 4.06 -13.51
N ARG A 132 -1.42 2.88 -13.35
CA ARG A 132 -2.37 2.35 -14.34
C ARG A 132 -3.67 3.16 -14.39
N ASN A 133 -4.04 3.83 -13.29
CA ASN A 133 -5.18 4.74 -13.26
C ASN A 133 -4.91 5.99 -14.11
N THR A 134 -5.92 6.56 -14.75
CA THR A 134 -5.74 7.69 -15.68
C THR A 134 -5.87 9.06 -15.04
N ARG A 135 -6.63 9.17 -13.94
CA ARG A 135 -6.96 10.46 -13.30
C ARG A 135 -5.96 10.83 -12.22
N THR A 136 -5.28 11.95 -12.40
CA THR A 136 -4.31 12.54 -11.46
C THR A 136 -4.97 13.51 -10.49
N ALA A 137 -4.25 13.92 -9.44
CA ALA A 137 -4.67 15.03 -8.59
C ALA A 137 -4.74 16.36 -9.38
N ALA A 138 -3.88 16.56 -10.37
CA ALA A 138 -3.94 17.71 -11.29
C ALA A 138 -5.26 17.76 -12.05
N ASP A 139 -5.72 16.61 -12.56
CA ASP A 139 -7.02 16.53 -13.23
C ASP A 139 -8.15 16.90 -12.27
N ILE A 140 -8.10 16.39 -11.03
CA ILE A 140 -9.13 16.67 -10.02
C ILE A 140 -9.23 18.17 -9.73
N VAL A 141 -8.12 18.83 -9.36
CA VAL A 141 -8.15 20.25 -8.96
C VAL A 141 -8.50 21.19 -10.11
N ASN A 142 -8.22 20.80 -11.36
CA ASN A 142 -8.49 21.63 -12.53
C ASN A 142 -9.86 21.37 -13.19
N THR A 143 -10.50 20.23 -12.93
CA THR A 143 -11.74 19.84 -13.64
C THR A 143 -12.96 19.67 -12.74
N TYR A 144 -12.78 19.48 -11.43
CA TYR A 144 -13.92 19.32 -10.52
C TYR A 144 -14.57 20.67 -10.23
N SER A 145 -15.85 20.63 -9.86
CA SER A 145 -16.54 21.84 -9.42
C SER A 145 -16.00 22.32 -8.06
N GLU A 146 -16.12 23.62 -7.77
CA GLU A 146 -15.82 24.20 -6.44
C GLU A 146 -16.53 23.39 -5.33
N PHE A 147 -17.77 22.96 -5.56
CA PHE A 147 -18.52 22.19 -4.58
C PHE A 147 -17.94 20.79 -4.35
N ASP A 148 -17.50 20.11 -5.41
CA ASP A 148 -16.86 18.79 -5.28
C ASP A 148 -15.51 18.88 -4.58
N LEU A 149 -14.70 19.91 -4.90
CA LEU A 149 -13.44 20.17 -4.20
C LEU A 149 -13.67 20.50 -2.73
N TYR A 150 -14.65 21.36 -2.42
CA TYR A 150 -15.07 21.64 -1.04
C TYR A 150 -15.42 20.37 -0.27
N ARG A 151 -16.18 19.45 -0.88
CA ARG A 151 -16.54 18.18 -0.25
C ARG A 151 -15.33 17.31 0.04
N ILE A 152 -14.42 17.16 -0.93
CA ILE A 152 -13.18 16.38 -0.75
C ILE A 152 -12.35 16.94 0.40
N ILE A 153 -12.08 18.25 0.39
CA ILE A 153 -11.23 18.90 1.39
C ILE A 153 -11.88 18.86 2.79
N ARG A 154 -13.22 19.01 2.86
CA ARG A 154 -13.95 18.93 4.13
C ARG A 154 -14.01 17.48 4.67
N ASP A 155 -14.41 16.53 3.83
CA ASP A 155 -14.75 15.17 4.27
C ASP A 155 -13.49 14.31 4.49
N TYR A 156 -12.44 14.51 3.70
CA TYR A 156 -11.19 13.74 3.80
C TYR A 156 -10.03 14.54 4.41
N GLY A 157 -10.00 15.87 4.24
CA GLY A 157 -8.99 16.72 4.85
C GLY A 157 -9.38 17.23 6.24
N GLU A 158 -10.64 17.08 6.63
CA GLU A 158 -11.20 17.59 7.90
C GLU A 158 -10.93 19.10 8.12
N ASP A 159 -10.76 19.86 7.04
CA ASP A 159 -10.31 21.26 7.10
C ASP A 159 -11.49 22.25 7.28
N LYS A 160 -11.40 23.08 8.32
CA LYS A 160 -12.40 24.12 8.65
C LYS A 160 -12.51 25.22 7.59
N PHE A 161 -11.45 25.42 6.81
CA PHE A 161 -11.35 26.39 5.73
C PHE A 161 -11.59 25.77 4.35
N ALA A 162 -12.09 24.53 4.25
CA ALA A 162 -12.35 23.84 2.99
C ALA A 162 -13.09 24.70 1.95
N LYS A 163 -14.06 25.51 2.39
CA LYS A 163 -14.82 26.42 1.52
C LYS A 163 -13.96 27.52 0.90
N ASN A 164 -12.97 28.01 1.63
CA ASN A 164 -12.05 29.03 1.12
C ASN A 164 -10.93 28.43 0.27
N ILE A 165 -10.50 27.19 0.58
CA ILE A 165 -9.46 26.49 -0.18
C ILE A 165 -10.00 26.07 -1.57
N ALA A 166 -11.28 25.68 -1.65
CA ALA A 166 -11.89 25.26 -2.91
C ALA A 166 -12.19 26.40 -3.91
N LYS A 167 -12.07 27.66 -3.47
CA LYS A 167 -12.37 28.87 -4.25
C LYS A 167 -11.13 29.46 -4.89
#